data_AF-A0A1H3C4K8-F1
#
_entry.id   AF-A0A1H3C4K8-F1
#
_cell.length_a   1.000
_cell.length_b   1.000
_cell.length_c   1.000
_cell.angle_alpha   90.00
_cell.angle_beta   90.00
_cell.angle_gamma   90.00
#
_symmetry.space_group_name_H-M   'P 1'
#
loop_
_entity.id
_entity.type
_entity.pdbx_description
1 polymer ?
#
loop_
_entity_poly.entity_id
_entity_poly.type
_entity_poly.pdbx_seq_one_letter_code
_entity_poly.pdbx_strand_id
1 'polypeptide(L)'
;MRPGSVQIVGRVPTVGVIKRLNEEDLLFLNRLNVERLKLISQVRATTLITRFTQGDRVGLQAPDGQMREGMVRRLVQSAGDSQWP
;
A
#
# COMPACT_ATOMS: atom_id res chain seq x y z
N MET A 1 7.17 -19.23 1.18
CA MET A 1 6.60 -18.99 -0.17
C MET A 1 6.87 -17.55 -0.59
N ARG A 2 7.25 -17.28 -1.85
CA ARG A 2 7.47 -15.90 -2.33
C ARG A 2 6.12 -15.18 -2.52
N PRO A 3 5.92 -13.94 -2.05
CA PRO A 3 4.64 -13.25 -2.30
C PRO A 3 4.38 -13.12 -3.81
N GLY A 4 3.17 -13.48 -4.26
CA GLY A 4 2.82 -13.51 -5.69
C GLY A 4 3.27 -14.76 -6.46
N SER A 5 3.91 -15.73 -5.81
CA SER A 5 4.25 -17.04 -6.43
C SER A 5 3.06 -17.98 -6.59
N VAL A 6 1.92 -17.66 -5.96
CA VAL A 6 0.66 -18.37 -6.13
C VAL A 6 -0.23 -17.51 -7.00
N GLN A 7 -0.67 -18.07 -8.12
CA GLN A 7 -1.69 -17.48 -8.98
C GLN A 7 -2.97 -18.31 -8.87
N ILE A 8 -4.12 -17.66 -9.06
CA ILE A 8 -5.38 -18.37 -9.18
C ILE A 8 -5.34 -19.16 -10.49
N VAL A 9 -5.13 -20.48 -10.41
CA VAL A 9 -4.89 -21.39 -11.54
C VAL A 9 -6.13 -21.55 -12.46
N GLY A 10 -7.28 -21.01 -12.08
CA GLY A 10 -8.44 -20.92 -12.97
C GLY A 10 -9.46 -19.90 -12.47
N ARG A 11 -9.53 -18.73 -13.12
CA ARG A 11 -10.46 -17.66 -12.72
C ARG A 11 -11.93 -18.10 -12.79
N VAL A 12 -12.31 -18.91 -13.78
CA VAL A 12 -13.69 -19.38 -13.98
C VAL A 12 -14.14 -20.33 -12.84
N PRO A 13 -13.38 -21.39 -12.48
CA PRO A 13 -13.67 -22.19 -11.28
C PRO A 13 -13.75 -21.36 -10.00
N THR A 14 -12.89 -20.36 -9.83
CA THR A 14 -12.88 -19.50 -8.64
C THR A 14 -14.14 -18.67 -8.50
N VAL A 15 -14.68 -18.13 -9.61
CA VAL A 15 -15.97 -17.43 -9.59
C VAL A 15 -17.08 -18.36 -9.09
N GLY A 16 -17.06 -19.63 -9.52
CA GLY A 16 -18.00 -20.64 -9.03
C GLY A 16 -17.90 -20.87 -7.52
N VAL A 17 -16.69 -20.85 -6.95
CA VAL A 17 -16.48 -20.95 -5.49
C VAL A 17 -17.00 -19.72 -4.77
N ILE A 18 -16.64 -18.52 -5.24
CA ILE A 18 -17.05 -17.25 -4.62
C ILE A 18 -18.57 -17.14 -4.54
N LYS A 19 -19.29 -17.57 -5.58
CA LYS A 19 -20.76 -17.56 -5.62
C LYS A 19 -21.43 -18.47 -4.57
N ARG A 20 -20.70 -19.43 -3.99
CA ARG A 20 -21.22 -20.36 -2.98
C ARG A 20 -20.85 -19.99 -1.55
N LEU A 21 -20.02 -18.97 -1.36
CA LEU A 21 -19.64 -18.50 -0.03
C LEU A 21 -20.80 -17.74 0.62
N ASN A 22 -20.89 -17.83 1.94
CA ASN A 22 -21.81 -17.02 2.72
C ASN A 22 -21.25 -15.58 2.89
N GLU A 23 -22.05 -14.69 3.48
CA GLU A 23 -21.66 -13.29 3.66
C GLU A 23 -20.44 -13.12 4.59
N GLU A 24 -20.36 -13.89 5.67
CA GLU A 24 -19.25 -13.82 6.63
C GLU A 24 -17.91 -14.17 5.97
N ASP A 25 -17.88 -15.25 5.19
CA ASP A 25 -16.70 -15.67 4.43
C ASP A 25 -16.31 -14.63 3.38
N LEU A 26 -17.29 -14.02 2.70
CA LEU A 26 -17.02 -12.95 1.73
C LEU A 26 -16.45 -11.70 2.39
N LEU A 27 -16.97 -11.29 3.54
CA LEU A 27 -16.45 -10.16 4.32
C LEU A 27 -15.04 -10.45 4.83
N PHE A 28 -14.79 -11.67 5.32
CA PHE A 28 -13.47 -12.11 5.74
C PHE A 28 -12.45 -12.06 4.59
N LEU A 29 -12.80 -12.62 3.42
CA LEU A 29 -11.95 -12.55 2.23
C LEU A 29 -11.70 -11.10 1.78
N ASN A 30 -12.73 -10.25 1.81
CA ASN A 30 -12.59 -8.85 1.44
C ASN A 30 -11.60 -8.13 2.36
N ARG A 31 -11.73 -8.31 3.68
CA ARG A 31 -10.81 -7.74 4.67
C ARG A 31 -9.37 -8.17 4.41
N LEU A 32 -9.12 -9.48 4.22
CA LEU A 32 -7.78 -9.99 3.95
C LEU A 32 -7.20 -9.44 2.64
N ASN A 33 -8.01 -9.34 1.58
CA ASN A 33 -7.56 -8.77 0.31
C ASN A 33 -7.16 -7.30 0.47
N VAL A 34 -7.98 -6.50 1.17
CA VAL A 34 -7.70 -5.09 1.43
C VAL A 34 -6.41 -4.94 2.25
N GLU A 35 -6.26 -5.70 3.34
CA GLU A 35 -5.05 -5.66 4.17
C GLU A 35 -3.79 -6.05 3.38
N ARG A 36 -3.88 -7.09 2.55
CA ARG A 36 -2.77 -7.51 1.70
C ARG A 36 -2.40 -6.45 0.66
N LEU A 37 -3.38 -5.82 0.01
CA LEU A 37 -3.15 -4.76 -0.95
C LEU A 37 -2.51 -3.53 -0.29
N LYS A 38 -2.94 -3.16 0.93
CA LYS A 38 -2.29 -2.10 1.71
C LYS A 38 -0.81 -2.38 1.96
N LEU A 39 -0.48 -3.61 2.39
CA LEU A 39 0.92 -4.01 2.60
C LEU A 39 1.74 -3.98 1.29
N ILE A 40 1.16 -4.39 0.16
CA ILE A 40 1.83 -4.30 -1.15
C ILE A 40 2.10 -2.83 -1.50
N SER A 41 1.11 -1.96 -1.33
CA SER A 41 1.26 -0.52 -1.58
C SER A 41 2.33 0.10 -0.69
N GLN A 42 2.40 -0.28 0.60
CA GLN A 42 3.44 0.17 1.52
C GLN A 42 4.83 -0.27 1.06
N VAL A 43 5.03 -1.54 0.70
CA VAL A 43 6.32 -2.02 0.19
C VAL A 43 6.75 -1.26 -1.06
N ARG A 44 5.83 -0.97 -1.98
CA ARG A 44 6.09 -0.17 -3.18
C ARG A 44 6.48 1.26 -2.82
N ALA A 45 5.76 1.89 -1.89
CA ALA A 45 6.06 3.24 -1.42
C ALA A 45 7.44 3.30 -0.74
N THR A 46 7.77 2.34 0.13
CA THR A 46 9.09 2.25 0.77
C THR A 46 10.20 2.08 -0.27
N THR A 47 10.00 1.19 -1.25
CA THR A 47 10.96 1.01 -2.36
C THR A 47 11.14 2.28 -3.17
N LEU A 48 10.08 3.05 -3.40
CA LEU A 48 10.15 4.34 -4.08
C LEU A 48 10.95 5.35 -3.24
N ILE A 49 10.66 5.44 -1.93
CA ILE A 49 11.35 6.35 -1.00
C ILE A 49 12.85 6.06 -0.94
N THR A 50 13.28 4.78 -0.98
CA THR A 50 14.71 4.44 -0.97
C THR A 50 15.50 4.94 -2.17
N ARG A 51 14.83 5.39 -3.24
CA ARG A 51 15.49 5.97 -4.43
C ARG A 51 15.78 7.46 -4.27
N PHE A 52 15.22 8.12 -3.27
CA PHE A 52 15.35 9.55 -3.11
C PHE A 52 16.52 9.90 -2.18
N THR A 53 17.23 10.96 -2.54
CA THR A 53 18.30 11.57 -1.77
C THR A 53 17.86 12.94 -1.27
N GLN A 54 18.47 13.42 -0.18
CA GLN A 54 18.25 14.78 0.30
C GLN A 54 18.52 15.81 -0.81
N GLY A 55 17.57 16.72 -1.04
CA GLY A 55 17.63 17.72 -2.11
C GLY A 55 16.86 17.34 -3.39
N ASP A 56 16.45 16.07 -3.55
CA ASP A 56 15.69 15.64 -4.72
C ASP A 56 14.30 16.31 -4.74
N ARG A 57 13.89 16.80 -5.92
CA ARG A 57 12.51 17.21 -6.17
C ARG A 57 11.70 15.98 -6.60
N VAL A 58 10.62 15.70 -5.89
CA VAL A 58 9.81 14.49 -6.07
C VAL A 58 8.33 14.83 -6.15
N GLY A 59 7.59 14.07 -6.95
CA GLY A 59 6.13 14.10 -7.02
C GLY A 59 5.56 12.79 -6.48
N LEU A 60 4.65 12.88 -5.50
CA LEU A 60 3.95 11.73 -4.92
C LEU A 60 2.44 11.92 -5.08
N GLN A 61 1.75 10.86 -5.51
CA GLN A 61 0.29 10.86 -5.52
C GLN A 61 -0.23 10.62 -4.11
N ALA A 62 -1.08 11.52 -3.62
CA ALA A 62 -1.79 11.38 -2.36
C ALA A 62 -2.96 10.38 -2.49
N PRO A 63 -3.49 9.85 -1.37
CA PRO A 63 -4.59 8.88 -1.39
C PRO A 63 -5.87 9.38 -2.08
N ASP A 64 -6.05 10.69 -2.20
CA ASP A 64 -7.15 11.37 -2.90
C ASP A 64 -6.91 11.49 -4.42
N GLY A 65 -5.79 10.96 -4.93
CA GLY A 65 -5.40 11.02 -6.34
C GLY A 65 -4.66 12.30 -6.73
N GLN A 66 -4.54 13.28 -5.84
CA GLN A 66 -3.83 14.53 -6.14
C GLN A 66 -2.32 14.31 -6.17
N MET A 67 -1.64 14.92 -7.14
CA MET A 67 -0.18 14.95 -7.15
C MET A 67 0.34 16.03 -6.21
N ARG A 68 1.26 15.66 -5.32
CA ARG A 68 1.98 16.57 -4.43
C ARG A 68 3.44 16.57 -4.80
N GLU A 69 3.97 17.75 -5.12
CA GLU A 69 5.39 17.95 -5.38
C GLU A 69 6.09 18.55 -4.16
N GLY A 70 7.35 18.18 -3.95
CA GLY A 70 8.15 18.71 -2.87
C GLY A 70 9.63 18.37 -3.02
N MET A 71 10.45 18.92 -2.11
CA MET A 71 11.87 18.59 -2.01
C MET A 71 12.11 17.67 -0.82
N VAL A 72 12.91 16.63 -1.01
CA VAL A 72 13.26 15.66 0.02
C VAL A 72 14.19 16.33 1.05
N ARG A 73 13.74 16.38 2.30
CA ARG A 73 14.50 16.90 3.43
C ARG A 73 14.72 15.80 4.46
N ARG A 74 15.87 15.82 5.12
CA ARG A 74 16.12 14.96 6.27
C ARG A 74 15.17 15.36 7.40
N LEU A 75 14.31 14.45 7.84
CA LEU A 75 13.52 14.65 9.04
C LEU A 75 14.45 14.45 10.25
N VAL A 76 14.62 15.48 11.07
CA VAL A 76 15.29 15.37 12.36
C VAL A 76 14.19 15.23 13.40
N GLN A 77 14.06 14.04 14.01
CA GLN A 77 13.10 13.83 15.09
C GLN A 77 13.79 14.16 16.40
N SER A 78 13.61 15.38 16.91
CA SER A 78 13.88 15.69 18.31
C SER A 78 12.71 15.18 19.15
N ALA A 79 12.98 14.28 20.10
CA ALA A 79 11.97 13.88 21.07
C ALA A 79 11.71 15.06 22.02
N GLY A 80 10.46 15.53 22.07
CA GLY A 80 10.02 16.59 22.98
C GLY A 80 9.92 17.95 22.29
N ASP A 81 8.75 18.56 22.45
CA ASP A 81 8.41 19.96 22.16
C ASP A 81 8.84 20.54 20.81
N SER A 82 7.88 20.68 19.91
CA SER A 82 7.88 21.81 18.98
C SER A 82 6.46 22.13 18.54
N GLN A 83 5.94 23.17 19.17
CA GLN A 83 4.88 24.02 18.65
C GLN A 83 5.32 24.56 17.30
N TRP A 84 4.63 24.16 16.24
CA TRP A 84 4.83 24.73 14.90
C TRP A 84 4.17 26.11 14.82
N PRO A 85 4.77 27.09 14.11
CA PRO A 85 4.05 28.28 13.69
C PRO A 85 2.94 27.95 12.68
#